data_AF-A0A7X7Q8M8-F1
#
_entry.id   AF-A0A7X7Q8M8-F1
#
_cell.length_a   1.000
_cell.length_b   1.000
_cell.length_c   1.000
_cell.angle_alpha   90.00
_cell.angle_beta   90.00
_cell.angle_gamma   90.00
#
_symmetry.space_group_name_H-M   'P 1'
#
loop_
_entity.id
_entity.type
_entity.pdbx_description
1 polymer ?
#
loop_
_entity_poly.entity_id
_entity_poly.type
_entity_poly.pdbx_seq_one_letter_code
_entity_poly.pdbx_strand_id
1 'polypeptide(L)'
;LVRWFWCGILGELYGGSIETRFVRDLEQVPNWALGREDAQTPNTINDATFVESRLHSLRTRNAAAYKGIYALLLNNGARDWMQDLQLDKVQYASLAVDIHHIFPKKWCNENGVDDEHRESIVNKTAISAVTNRTIGGAAPSKYMAALQEKAQISAEHLDALLASHLVPADELRTNDFDGFFIGRREALCQLVEAAMGKAVPRDIDRGEAEEDSSQFETAQLQDSPSEPA
;
A
#
# COMPACT_ATOMS: atom_id res chain seq x y z
N LEU A 1 22.11 -5.55 -0.80
CA LEU A 1 21.20 -5.95 -1.92
C LEU A 1 19.74 -5.58 -1.67
N VAL A 2 19.11 -5.96 -0.55
CA VAL A 2 17.69 -5.65 -0.26
C VAL A 2 17.37 -4.16 -0.37
N ARG A 3 18.21 -3.28 0.20
CA ARG A 3 18.07 -1.82 0.07
C ARG A 3 18.07 -1.33 -1.38
N TRP A 4 18.99 -1.82 -2.21
CA TRP A 4 19.07 -1.47 -3.63
C TRP A 4 17.79 -1.86 -4.37
N PHE A 5 17.28 -3.07 -4.12
CA PHE A 5 16.05 -3.57 -4.72
C PHE A 5 14.85 -2.67 -4.38
N TRP A 6 14.67 -2.33 -3.10
CA TRP A 6 13.57 -1.46 -2.67
C TRP A 6 13.71 -0.03 -3.17
N CYS A 7 14.92 0.54 -3.19
CA CYS A 7 15.16 1.85 -3.80
C CYS A 7 14.79 1.87 -5.29
N GLY A 8 15.12 0.80 -6.02
CA GLY A 8 14.76 0.68 -7.43
C GLY A 8 13.26 0.58 -7.68
N ILE A 9 12.53 -0.18 -6.85
CA ILE A 9 11.07 -0.35 -6.98
C ILE A 9 10.32 0.89 -6.52
N LEU A 10 10.60 1.37 -5.30
CA LEU A 10 9.82 2.45 -4.67
C LEU A 10 10.17 3.81 -5.29
N GLY A 11 11.41 4.00 -5.76
CA GLY A 11 11.78 5.16 -6.58
C GLY A 11 11.43 5.01 -8.07
N GLU A 12 10.81 3.90 -8.48
CA GLU A 12 10.37 3.60 -9.85
C GLU A 12 11.45 3.80 -10.94
N LEU A 13 12.71 3.56 -10.56
CA LEU A 13 13.90 3.97 -11.32
C LEU A 13 14.17 3.16 -12.60
N TYR A 14 13.39 2.10 -12.84
CA TYR A 14 13.49 1.24 -14.03
C TYR A 14 12.30 1.42 -14.99
N GLY A 15 11.41 2.39 -14.74
CA GLY A 15 10.31 2.72 -15.65
C GLY A 15 10.71 3.59 -16.86
N GLY A 16 11.86 4.28 -16.80
CA GLY A 16 12.36 5.16 -17.87
C GLY A 16 13.88 5.39 -17.82
N SER A 17 14.48 5.75 -18.95
CA SER A 17 15.94 5.99 -19.11
C SER A 17 16.85 4.88 -18.56
N ILE A 18 16.50 3.64 -18.87
CA ILE A 18 17.04 2.42 -18.26
C ILE A 18 18.47 2.06 -18.70
N GLU A 19 18.87 2.41 -19.93
CA GLU A 19 20.12 1.92 -20.52
C GLU A 19 21.35 2.36 -19.71
N THR A 20 21.44 3.64 -19.37
CA THR A 20 22.54 4.18 -18.54
C THR A 20 22.51 3.64 -17.12
N ARG A 21 21.31 3.41 -16.55
CA ARG A 21 21.16 2.91 -15.18
C ARG A 21 21.62 1.46 -15.06
N PHE A 22 21.25 0.59 -16.00
CA PHE A 22 21.67 -0.81 -15.99
C PHE A 22 23.18 -0.96 -16.08
N VAL A 23 23.85 -0.18 -16.95
CA VAL A 23 25.31 -0.20 -17.06
C VAL A 23 25.96 0.17 -15.73
N ARG A 24 25.51 1.26 -15.10
CA ARG A 24 26.02 1.69 -13.78
C ARG A 24 25.75 0.66 -12.69
N ASP A 25 24.55 0.09 -12.62
CA ASP A 25 24.22 -0.91 -11.61
C ASP A 25 25.03 -2.20 -11.80
N LEU A 26 25.31 -2.60 -13.04
CA LEU A 26 26.17 -3.76 -13.33
C LEU A 26 27.59 -3.57 -12.80
N GLU A 27 28.12 -2.35 -12.84
CA GLU A 27 29.45 -2.01 -12.33
C GLU A 27 29.47 -1.79 -10.81
N GLN A 28 28.46 -1.09 -10.28
CA GLN A 28 28.44 -0.62 -8.88
C GLN A 28 27.91 -1.67 -7.90
N VAL A 29 26.81 -2.36 -8.24
CA VAL A 29 26.08 -3.22 -7.30
C VAL A 29 26.90 -4.43 -6.83
N PRO A 30 27.65 -5.16 -7.67
CA PRO A 30 28.39 -6.33 -7.22
C PRO A 30 29.45 -6.00 -6.16
N ASN A 31 30.28 -4.98 -6.40
CA ASN A 31 31.33 -4.57 -5.48
C ASN A 31 30.74 -4.02 -4.17
N TRP A 32 29.67 -3.25 -4.25
CA TRP A 32 28.94 -2.76 -3.07
C TRP A 32 28.32 -3.90 -2.27
N ALA A 33 27.68 -4.85 -2.94
CA ALA A 33 27.05 -6.01 -2.29
C ALA A 33 28.06 -6.94 -1.60
N LEU A 34 29.29 -7.02 -2.13
CA LEU A 34 30.39 -7.78 -1.52
C LEU A 34 31.14 -7.00 -0.42
N GLY A 35 30.77 -5.74 -0.16
CA GLY A 35 31.40 -4.91 0.86
C GLY A 35 32.88 -4.61 0.58
N ARG A 36 33.26 -4.42 -0.70
CA ARG A 36 34.63 -4.03 -1.06
C ARG A 36 34.92 -2.63 -0.50
N GLU A 37 36.15 -2.42 -0.05
CA GLU A 37 36.57 -1.21 0.68
C GLU A 37 36.34 0.09 -0.10
N ASP A 38 36.58 0.07 -1.42
CA ASP A 38 36.38 1.23 -2.31
C ASP A 38 35.01 1.27 -3.01
N ALA A 39 34.09 0.36 -2.65
CA ALA A 39 32.79 0.29 -3.31
C ALA A 39 31.89 1.47 -2.90
N GLN A 40 31.48 2.25 -3.89
CA GLN A 40 30.51 3.32 -3.70
C GLN A 40 29.08 2.76 -3.54
N THR A 41 28.24 3.49 -2.83
CA THR A 41 26.80 3.18 -2.79
C THR A 41 26.20 3.38 -4.20
N PRO A 42 25.48 2.38 -4.76
CA PRO A 42 24.93 2.48 -6.11
C PRO A 42 24.06 3.72 -6.29
N ASN A 43 24.12 4.30 -7.49
CA ASN A 43 23.32 5.47 -7.83
C ASN A 43 21.82 5.20 -7.66
N THR A 44 21.36 3.98 -7.93
CA THR A 44 19.97 3.58 -7.67
C THR A 44 19.53 3.77 -6.22
N ILE A 45 20.43 3.64 -5.24
CA ILE A 45 20.10 3.98 -3.84
C ILE A 45 20.14 5.50 -3.62
N ASN A 46 21.15 6.18 -4.15
CA ASN A 46 21.33 7.62 -3.94
C ASN A 46 20.22 8.45 -4.58
N ASP A 47 19.88 8.13 -5.83
CA ASP A 47 18.90 8.83 -6.65
C ASP A 47 17.45 8.53 -6.25
N ALA A 48 17.19 7.37 -5.62
CA ALA A 48 15.82 6.98 -5.31
C ALA A 48 15.18 7.93 -4.30
N THR A 49 14.04 8.50 -4.67
CA THR A 49 13.21 9.35 -3.83
C THR A 49 11.82 8.75 -3.72
N PHE A 50 11.19 8.95 -2.57
CA PHE A 50 9.78 8.67 -2.34
C PHE A 50 9.27 9.75 -1.39
N VAL A 51 8.24 10.48 -1.81
CA VAL A 51 7.62 11.56 -1.04
C VAL A 51 6.25 11.11 -0.53
N GLU A 52 5.77 11.68 0.57
CA GLU A 52 4.50 11.29 1.20
C GLU A 52 3.31 11.44 0.24
N SER A 53 3.25 12.53 -0.53
CA SER A 53 2.24 12.76 -1.57
C SER A 53 2.15 11.64 -2.60
N ARG A 54 3.22 10.85 -2.82
CA ARG A 54 3.18 9.65 -3.68
C ARG A 54 2.15 8.64 -3.21
N LEU A 55 1.89 8.51 -1.91
CA LEU A 55 0.86 7.58 -1.40
C LEU A 55 -0.54 7.95 -1.90
N HIS A 56 -0.81 9.23 -2.13
CA HIS A 56 -2.11 9.72 -2.60
C HIS A 56 -2.31 9.46 -4.10
N SER A 57 -1.24 9.59 -4.90
CA SER A 57 -1.26 9.37 -6.34
C SER A 57 -1.22 7.89 -6.73
N LEU A 58 -0.72 7.00 -5.85
CA LEU A 58 -0.70 5.55 -6.03
C LEU A 58 -2.11 4.93 -5.97
N ARG A 59 -2.86 5.01 -7.07
CA ARG A 59 -4.25 4.52 -7.15
C ARG A 59 -4.42 3.21 -7.91
N THR A 60 -3.50 2.88 -8.83
CA THR A 60 -3.63 1.74 -9.74
C THR A 60 -2.55 0.68 -9.52
N ARG A 61 -2.92 -0.56 -9.82
CA ARG A 61 -2.03 -1.74 -9.69
C ARG A 61 -0.86 -1.76 -10.66
N ASN A 62 -0.74 -0.79 -11.56
CA ASN A 62 0.29 -0.78 -12.61
C ASN A 62 1.64 -0.25 -12.09
N ALA A 63 1.62 0.72 -11.18
CA ALA A 63 2.82 1.34 -10.63
C ALA A 63 3.70 0.33 -9.88
N ALA A 64 5.03 0.46 -10.04
CA ALA A 64 5.98 -0.42 -9.38
C ALA A 64 5.99 -0.17 -7.88
N ALA A 65 5.92 1.11 -7.47
CA ALA A 65 5.83 1.49 -6.06
C ALA A 65 4.56 0.93 -5.39
N TYR A 66 3.42 0.92 -6.10
CA TYR A 66 2.18 0.31 -5.62
C TYR A 66 2.39 -1.17 -5.30
N LYS A 67 2.89 -1.95 -6.26
CA LYS A 67 3.21 -3.38 -6.07
C LYS A 67 4.23 -3.59 -4.95
N GLY A 68 5.21 -2.68 -4.84
CA GLY A 68 6.24 -2.70 -3.81
C GLY A 68 5.67 -2.57 -2.40
N ILE A 69 4.78 -1.59 -2.17
CA ILE A 69 4.11 -1.40 -0.88
C ILE A 69 3.27 -2.62 -0.51
N TYR A 70 2.51 -3.20 -1.45
CA TYR A 70 1.79 -4.44 -1.18
C TYR A 70 2.73 -5.59 -0.82
N ALA A 71 3.84 -5.75 -1.53
CA ALA A 71 4.82 -6.78 -1.21
C ALA A 71 5.42 -6.58 0.20
N LEU A 72 5.63 -5.33 0.63
CA LEU A 72 6.08 -5.01 1.99
C LEU A 72 5.00 -5.35 3.04
N LEU A 73 3.73 -5.05 2.79
CA LEU A 73 2.62 -5.43 3.67
C LEU A 73 2.50 -6.95 3.81
N LEU A 74 2.59 -7.69 2.70
CA LEU A 74 2.62 -9.16 2.71
C LEU A 74 3.80 -9.70 3.52
N ASN A 75 4.98 -9.09 3.36
CA ASN A 75 6.17 -9.43 4.14
C ASN A 75 6.04 -9.07 5.63
N ASN A 76 5.19 -8.09 5.97
CA ASN A 76 4.83 -7.74 7.35
C ASN A 76 3.80 -8.71 7.97
N GLY A 77 3.53 -9.83 7.30
CA GLY A 77 2.64 -10.87 7.82
C GLY A 77 1.16 -10.54 7.62
N ALA A 78 0.81 -9.72 6.62
CA ALA A 78 -0.59 -9.45 6.28
C ALA A 78 -1.38 -10.76 6.02
N ARG A 79 -2.49 -10.92 6.76
CA ARG A 79 -3.41 -12.07 6.65
C ARG A 79 -4.82 -11.59 6.30
N ASP A 80 -5.61 -12.46 5.67
CA ASP A 80 -7.01 -12.18 5.41
C ASP A 80 -7.79 -11.94 6.72
N TRP A 81 -8.67 -10.93 6.74
CA TRP A 81 -9.34 -10.49 7.97
C TRP A 81 -10.44 -11.43 8.48
N MET A 82 -10.94 -12.33 7.64
CA MET A 82 -12.00 -13.27 8.01
C MET A 82 -11.53 -14.72 8.02
N GLN A 83 -10.82 -15.11 6.97
CA GLN A 83 -10.33 -16.48 6.79
C GLN A 83 -9.05 -16.74 7.58
N ASP A 84 -8.39 -15.68 8.04
CA ASP A 84 -7.12 -15.73 8.75
C ASP A 84 -6.08 -16.55 7.98
N LEU A 85 -5.99 -16.31 6.68
CA LEU A 85 -5.09 -17.00 5.77
C LEU A 85 -3.97 -16.06 5.37
N GLN A 86 -2.73 -16.56 5.38
CA GLN A 86 -1.59 -15.75 4.95
C GLN A 86 -1.73 -15.45 3.46
N LEU A 87 -1.66 -14.17 3.09
CA LEU A 87 -1.81 -13.74 1.72
C LEU A 87 -0.49 -13.93 0.95
N ASP A 88 0.07 -15.14 0.97
CA ASP A 88 1.28 -15.48 0.23
C ASP A 88 0.97 -15.80 -1.25
N LYS A 89 2.02 -15.93 -2.09
CA LYS A 89 1.87 -16.18 -3.53
C LYS A 89 1.07 -17.45 -3.88
N VAL A 90 1.10 -18.47 -3.03
CA VAL A 90 0.39 -19.74 -3.29
C VAL A 90 -1.09 -19.56 -2.99
N GLN A 91 -1.41 -18.87 -1.90
CA GLN A 91 -2.80 -18.63 -1.49
C GLN A 91 -3.47 -17.52 -2.31
N TYR A 92 -2.71 -16.57 -2.86
CA TYR A 92 -3.21 -15.42 -3.61
C TYR A 92 -4.13 -15.83 -4.78
N ALA A 93 -3.71 -16.83 -5.57
CA ALA A 93 -4.50 -17.33 -6.70
C ALA A 93 -5.72 -18.12 -6.24
N SER A 94 -5.61 -18.93 -5.18
CA SER A 94 -6.73 -19.74 -4.68
C SER A 94 -7.81 -18.93 -3.95
N LEU A 95 -7.43 -17.82 -3.31
CA LEU A 95 -8.34 -16.95 -2.55
C LEU A 95 -8.94 -15.83 -3.40
N ALA A 96 -8.56 -15.75 -4.69
CA ALA A 96 -8.91 -14.66 -5.60
C ALA A 96 -8.71 -13.29 -4.92
N VAL A 97 -7.53 -13.10 -4.31
CA VAL A 97 -7.20 -11.88 -3.57
C VAL A 97 -7.17 -10.72 -4.56
N ASP A 98 -7.92 -9.67 -4.24
CA ASP A 98 -7.86 -8.40 -4.96
C ASP A 98 -7.75 -7.25 -3.96
N ILE A 99 -7.49 -6.07 -4.49
CA ILE A 99 -7.25 -4.88 -3.69
C ILE A 99 -8.55 -4.09 -3.59
N HIS A 100 -8.98 -3.87 -2.34
CA HIS A 100 -10.26 -3.28 -2.03
C HIS A 100 -10.13 -2.09 -1.08
N HIS A 101 -11.12 -1.22 -1.11
CA HIS A 101 -11.18 -0.08 -0.21
C HIS A 101 -11.47 -0.52 1.23
N ILE A 102 -10.73 0.01 2.20
CA ILE A 102 -10.94 -0.26 3.63
C ILE A 102 -12.19 0.47 4.11
N PHE A 103 -12.28 1.76 3.82
CA PHE A 103 -13.55 2.49 3.86
C PHE A 103 -14.20 2.34 2.48
N PRO A 104 -15.31 1.59 2.36
CA PRO A 104 -15.85 1.23 1.06
C PRO A 104 -16.27 2.44 0.24
N LYS A 105 -16.11 2.34 -1.10
CA LYS A 105 -16.42 3.43 -2.03
C LYS A 105 -17.81 4.05 -1.82
N LYS A 106 -18.83 3.21 -1.57
CA LYS A 106 -20.19 3.67 -1.28
C LYS A 106 -20.22 4.56 -0.03
N TRP A 107 -19.61 4.11 1.06
CA TRP A 107 -19.54 4.88 2.30
C TRP A 107 -18.80 6.20 2.09
N CYS A 108 -17.65 6.19 1.39
CA CYS A 108 -16.89 7.39 1.09
C CYS A 108 -17.73 8.43 0.33
N ASN A 109 -18.48 8.00 -0.69
CA ASN A 109 -19.33 8.89 -1.48
C ASN A 109 -20.47 9.49 -0.64
N GLU A 110 -21.07 8.71 0.25
CA GLU A 110 -22.15 9.16 1.14
C GLU A 110 -21.65 10.15 2.20
N ASN A 111 -20.36 10.12 2.54
CA ASN A 111 -19.73 10.97 3.55
C ASN A 111 -18.85 12.09 2.95
N GLY A 112 -18.88 12.28 1.63
CA GLY A 112 -18.19 13.40 0.97
C GLY A 112 -16.67 13.28 0.89
N VAL A 113 -16.11 12.07 1.01
CA VAL A 113 -14.68 11.83 0.81
C VAL A 113 -14.34 11.96 -0.67
N ASP A 114 -13.35 12.78 -1.00
CA ASP A 114 -12.94 13.02 -2.38
C ASP A 114 -12.21 11.82 -3.01
N ASP A 115 -12.06 11.87 -4.33
CA ASP A 115 -11.45 10.80 -5.12
C ASP A 115 -9.96 10.58 -4.81
N GLU A 116 -9.23 11.59 -4.34
CA GLU A 116 -7.82 11.46 -3.98
C GLU A 116 -7.64 10.60 -2.75
N HIS A 117 -8.33 10.93 -1.68
CA HIS A 117 -8.28 10.13 -0.46
C HIS A 117 -8.93 8.76 -0.67
N ARG A 118 -10.11 8.72 -1.31
CA ARG A 118 -10.86 7.49 -1.53
C ARG A 118 -10.07 6.47 -2.33
N GLU A 119 -9.42 6.88 -3.42
CA GLU A 119 -8.77 5.95 -4.36
C GLU A 119 -7.28 5.69 -4.10
N SER A 120 -6.65 6.42 -3.17
CA SER A 120 -5.24 6.22 -2.81
C SER A 120 -4.94 4.83 -2.25
N ILE A 121 -3.66 4.45 -2.25
CA ILE A 121 -3.20 3.20 -1.62
C ILE A 121 -3.46 3.21 -0.11
N VAL A 122 -3.53 4.38 0.52
CA VAL A 122 -3.79 4.56 1.95
C VAL A 122 -5.15 3.97 2.34
N ASN A 123 -6.18 4.14 1.50
CA ASN A 123 -7.50 3.55 1.72
C ASN A 123 -7.66 2.15 1.08
N LYS A 124 -6.59 1.49 0.64
CA LYS A 124 -6.69 0.19 -0.05
C LYS A 124 -5.92 -0.91 0.65
N THR A 125 -6.42 -2.13 0.59
CA THR A 125 -5.71 -3.30 1.11
C THR A 125 -6.06 -4.59 0.37
N ALA A 126 -5.20 -5.60 0.47
CA ALA A 126 -5.43 -6.91 -0.11
C ALA A 126 -6.24 -7.78 0.85
N ILE A 127 -7.36 -8.33 0.38
CA ILE A 127 -8.19 -9.28 1.13
C ILE A 127 -8.77 -10.30 0.14
N SER A 128 -9.17 -11.47 0.64
CA SER A 128 -9.84 -12.47 -0.19
C SER A 128 -11.17 -11.96 -0.72
N ALA A 129 -11.61 -12.50 -1.86
CA ALA A 129 -12.91 -12.15 -2.43
C ALA A 129 -14.08 -12.49 -1.47
N VAL A 130 -13.93 -13.50 -0.60
CA VAL A 130 -14.95 -13.89 0.39
C VAL A 130 -15.07 -12.83 1.49
N THR A 131 -13.94 -12.33 1.98
CA THR A 131 -13.86 -11.26 2.96
C THR A 131 -14.39 -9.96 2.39
N ASN A 132 -14.00 -9.62 1.16
CA ASN A 132 -14.52 -8.44 0.47
C ASN A 132 -16.05 -8.47 0.32
N ARG A 133 -16.64 -9.62 -0.08
CA ARG A 133 -18.10 -9.77 -0.13
C ARG A 133 -18.79 -9.60 1.23
N THR A 134 -18.10 -9.93 2.33
CA THR A 134 -18.63 -9.71 3.68
C THR A 134 -18.57 -8.24 4.08
N ILE A 135 -17.52 -7.53 3.67
CA ILE A 135 -17.37 -6.08 3.87
C ILE A 135 -18.45 -5.31 3.10
N GLY A 136 -18.58 -5.59 1.79
CA GLY A 136 -19.52 -4.92 0.89
C GLY A 136 -19.38 -3.39 0.93
N GLY A 137 -20.49 -2.68 0.80
CA GLY A 137 -20.54 -1.21 0.88
C GLY A 137 -20.77 -0.63 2.27
N ALA A 138 -20.64 -1.42 3.34
CA ALA A 138 -21.01 -1.01 4.69
C ALA A 138 -19.96 -0.12 5.36
N ALA A 139 -20.38 0.66 6.36
CA ALA A 139 -19.44 1.40 7.21
C ALA A 139 -18.49 0.44 7.96
N PRO A 140 -17.21 0.80 8.18
CA PRO A 140 -16.26 -0.06 8.88
C PRO A 140 -16.72 -0.61 10.22
N SER A 141 -17.31 0.24 11.07
CA SER A 141 -17.90 -0.18 12.35
C SER A 141 -18.91 -1.33 12.20
N LYS A 142 -19.65 -1.39 11.09
CA LYS A 142 -20.66 -2.42 10.83
C LYS A 142 -20.02 -3.69 10.30
N TYR A 143 -19.12 -3.61 9.31
CA TYR A 143 -18.52 -4.82 8.78
C TYR A 143 -17.55 -5.46 9.78
N MET A 144 -16.92 -4.70 10.67
CA MET A 144 -16.03 -5.26 11.70
C MET A 144 -16.80 -6.24 12.60
N ALA A 145 -17.99 -5.84 13.07
CA ALA A 145 -18.86 -6.73 13.84
C ALA A 145 -19.25 -7.99 13.05
N ALA A 146 -19.59 -7.83 11.76
CA ALA A 146 -19.94 -8.95 10.89
C ALA A 146 -18.76 -9.91 10.63
N LEU A 147 -17.54 -9.39 10.50
CA LEU A 147 -16.33 -10.19 10.36
C LEU A 147 -16.07 -11.01 11.62
N GLN A 148 -16.15 -10.38 12.81
CA GLN A 148 -15.98 -11.08 14.09
C GLN A 148 -17.00 -12.22 14.24
N GLU A 149 -18.27 -11.94 13.96
CA GLU A 149 -19.34 -12.94 14.04
C GLU A 149 -19.12 -14.08 13.04
N LYS A 150 -18.82 -13.80 11.77
CA LYS A 150 -18.66 -14.85 10.76
C LYS A 150 -17.38 -15.68 10.93
N ALA A 151 -16.28 -15.02 11.30
CA ALA A 151 -15.00 -15.70 11.52
C ALA A 151 -14.93 -16.40 12.88
N GLN A 152 -15.85 -16.09 13.81
CA GLN A 152 -15.84 -16.60 15.18
C GLN A 152 -14.53 -16.27 15.91
N ILE A 153 -14.05 -15.04 15.74
CA ILE A 153 -12.80 -14.53 16.34
C ILE A 153 -13.08 -13.41 17.36
N SER A 154 -12.15 -13.21 18.30
CA SER A 154 -12.25 -12.11 19.26
C SER A 154 -11.97 -10.76 18.60
N ALA A 155 -12.33 -9.67 19.29
CA ALA A 155 -12.04 -8.31 18.83
C ALA A 155 -10.53 -8.07 18.73
N GLU A 156 -9.77 -8.57 19.71
CA GLU A 156 -8.33 -8.44 19.79
C GLU A 156 -7.62 -9.20 18.68
N HIS A 157 -8.16 -10.36 18.26
CA HIS A 157 -7.62 -11.09 17.12
C HIS A 157 -7.84 -10.34 15.81
N LEU A 158 -9.05 -9.80 15.59
CA LEU A 158 -9.32 -8.96 14.43
C LEU A 158 -8.41 -7.72 14.40
N ASP A 159 -8.13 -7.11 15.55
CA ASP A 159 -7.22 -5.97 15.64
C ASP A 159 -5.79 -6.33 15.25
N ALA A 160 -5.32 -7.52 15.65
CA ALA A 160 -4.03 -8.02 15.20
C ALA A 160 -3.99 -8.26 13.68
N LEU A 161 -5.08 -8.76 13.09
CA LEU A 161 -5.19 -8.91 11.64
C LEU A 161 -5.16 -7.54 10.95
N LEU A 162 -5.92 -6.55 11.41
CA LEU A 162 -5.91 -5.19 10.86
C LEU A 162 -4.51 -4.55 10.98
N ALA A 163 -3.87 -4.68 12.15
CA ALA A 163 -2.54 -4.15 12.41
C ALA A 163 -1.47 -4.73 11.47
N SER A 164 -1.60 -6.00 11.04
CA SER A 164 -0.68 -6.59 10.05
C SER A 164 -0.72 -5.88 8.68
N HIS A 165 -1.83 -5.20 8.37
CA HIS A 165 -2.00 -4.34 7.19
C HIS A 165 -1.75 -2.86 7.48
N LEU A 166 -1.23 -2.53 8.67
CA LEU A 166 -1.07 -1.16 9.16
C LEU A 166 -2.40 -0.38 9.21
N VAL A 167 -3.51 -1.08 9.51
CA VAL A 167 -4.84 -0.47 9.63
C VAL A 167 -5.16 -0.24 11.11
N PRO A 168 -5.43 1.00 11.53
CA PRO A 168 -5.73 1.31 12.92
C PRO A 168 -7.21 0.99 13.23
N ALA A 169 -7.44 0.02 14.12
CA ALA A 169 -8.76 -0.61 14.29
C ALA A 169 -9.78 0.30 14.99
N ASP A 170 -9.33 1.21 15.86
CA ASP A 170 -10.22 2.07 16.64
C ASP A 170 -10.96 3.08 15.76
N GLU A 171 -10.27 3.61 14.75
CA GLU A 171 -10.81 4.54 13.76
C GLU A 171 -11.82 3.84 12.85
N LEU A 172 -11.61 2.56 12.51
CA LEU A 172 -12.63 1.79 11.79
C LEU A 172 -13.88 1.59 12.67
N ARG A 173 -13.73 1.33 13.98
CA ARG A 173 -14.88 1.15 14.89
C ARG A 173 -15.73 2.40 15.08
N THR A 174 -15.12 3.58 14.98
CA THR A 174 -15.82 4.87 15.07
C THR A 174 -16.21 5.43 13.70
N ASN A 175 -15.77 4.80 12.61
CA ASN A 175 -15.85 5.31 11.23
C ASN A 175 -15.14 6.66 11.06
N ASP A 176 -14.06 6.88 11.82
CA ASP A 176 -13.20 8.05 11.71
C ASP A 176 -12.26 7.89 10.50
N PHE A 177 -12.72 8.35 9.34
CA PHE A 177 -11.93 8.28 8.11
C PHE A 177 -10.65 9.12 8.20
N ASP A 178 -10.72 10.33 8.76
CA ASP A 178 -9.59 11.26 8.80
C ASP A 178 -8.48 10.74 9.72
N GLY A 179 -8.85 10.27 10.92
CA GLY A 179 -7.92 9.62 11.85
C GLY A 179 -7.27 8.37 11.23
N PHE A 180 -8.08 7.52 10.59
CA PHE A 180 -7.60 6.34 9.87
C PHE A 180 -6.57 6.72 8.80
N PHE A 181 -6.91 7.72 7.99
CA PHE A 181 -6.12 8.09 6.82
C PHE A 181 -4.77 8.66 7.23
N ILE A 182 -4.75 9.58 8.20
CA ILE A 182 -3.51 10.17 8.75
C ILE A 182 -2.65 9.06 9.37
N GLY A 183 -3.23 8.24 10.26
CA GLY A 183 -2.50 7.21 10.98
C GLY A 183 -1.90 6.16 10.04
N ARG A 184 -2.67 5.69 9.06
CA ARG A 184 -2.20 4.70 8.09
C ARG A 184 -1.21 5.29 7.09
N ARG A 185 -1.38 6.53 6.65
CA ARG A 185 -0.42 7.23 5.77
C ARG A 185 0.95 7.29 6.41
N GLU A 186 1.03 7.71 7.67
CA GLU A 186 2.28 7.76 8.43
C GLU A 186 2.91 6.37 8.58
N ALA A 187 2.13 5.35 8.94
CA ALA A 187 2.62 3.98 9.07
C ALA A 187 3.17 3.43 7.74
N LEU A 188 2.53 3.76 6.61
CA LEU A 188 3.01 3.39 5.27
C LEU A 188 4.30 4.14 4.90
N CYS A 189 4.44 5.41 5.25
CA CYS A 189 5.70 6.13 5.09
C CYS A 189 6.83 5.44 5.87
N GLN A 190 6.61 5.09 7.13
CA GLN A 190 7.60 4.38 7.95
C GLN A 190 7.99 3.02 7.35
N LEU A 191 7.01 2.29 6.78
CA LEU A 191 7.25 1.04 6.05
C LEU A 191 8.18 1.24 4.85
N VAL A 192 7.95 2.31 4.07
CA VAL A 192 8.80 2.69 2.92
C VAL A 192 10.20 3.12 3.40
N GLU A 193 10.28 3.91 4.46
CA GLU A 193 11.55 4.37 5.04
C GLU A 193 12.43 3.20 5.49
N ALA A 194 11.82 2.22 6.17
CA ALA A 194 12.50 1.01 6.60
C ALA A 194 13.02 0.19 5.39
N ALA A 195 12.24 0.10 4.32
CA ALA A 195 12.61 -0.65 3.12
C ALA A 195 13.75 0.02 2.32
N MET A 196 13.68 1.35 2.13
CA MET A 196 14.67 2.12 1.38
C MET A 196 15.90 2.49 2.22
N GLY A 197 15.78 2.47 3.55
CA GLY A 197 16.78 3.03 4.46
C GLY A 197 17.02 4.52 4.21
N LYS A 198 15.97 5.26 3.86
CA LYS A 198 15.98 6.71 3.58
C LYS A 198 14.73 7.33 4.17
N ALA A 199 14.79 8.57 4.60
CA ALA A 199 13.61 9.30 5.05
C ALA A 199 12.67 9.59 3.87
N VAL A 200 11.37 9.55 4.13
CA VAL A 200 10.32 9.97 3.21
C VAL A 200 9.94 11.40 3.59
N PRO A 201 10.14 12.41 2.72
CA PRO A 201 9.67 13.76 3.00
C PRO A 201 8.15 13.78 3.22
N ARG A 202 7.72 14.33 4.35
CA ARG A 202 6.30 14.61 4.67
C ARG A 202 5.90 15.96 4.08
N ASP A 203 5.70 15.97 2.77
CA ASP A 203 5.45 17.17 1.97
C ASP A 203 3.98 17.63 2.03
N ILE A 204 3.05 16.75 2.42
CA ILE A 204 1.63 17.10 2.55
C ILE A 204 1.40 18.01 3.76
N ASP A 205 1.95 17.64 4.93
CA ASP A 205 1.77 18.41 6.17
C ASP A 205 2.38 19.83 6.10
N ARG A 206 3.28 20.04 5.12
CA ARG A 206 3.92 21.34 4.84
C ARG A 206 3.17 22.17 3.81
N GLY A 207 2.14 21.62 3.17
CA GLY A 207 1.45 22.24 2.05
C GLY A 207 2.30 22.31 0.77
N GLU A 208 3.28 21.42 0.64
CA GLU A 208 4.28 21.39 -0.43
C GLU A 208 4.15 20.11 -1.27
N ALA A 209 2.95 19.53 -1.39
CA ALA A 209 2.74 18.26 -2.09
C ALA A 209 3.35 18.29 -3.51
N GLU A 210 4.43 17.51 -3.69
CA GLU A 210 5.18 17.48 -4.95
C GLU A 210 4.46 16.64 -6.02
N GLU A 211 3.64 15.68 -5.58
CA GLU A 211 2.73 14.93 -6.43
C GLU A 211 1.28 15.32 -6.16
N ASP A 212 0.52 15.52 -7.22
CA ASP A 212 -0.91 15.83 -7.14
C ASP A 212 -1.75 14.86 -7.96
N SER A 213 -3.07 15.01 -7.82
CA SER A 213 -4.05 14.26 -8.61
C SER A 213 -4.04 14.59 -10.11
N SER A 214 -3.23 15.54 -10.59
CA SER A 214 -3.17 15.96 -11.99
C SER A 214 -2.19 15.14 -12.84
N GLN A 215 -1.28 14.37 -12.22
CA GLN A 215 -0.49 13.31 -12.90
C GLN A 215 -1.35 12.09 -13.33
N PHE A 216 -2.64 12.32 -13.52
CA PHE A 216 -3.69 11.34 -13.70
C PHE A 216 -4.17 11.33 -15.15
N GLU A 217 -4.05 10.17 -15.81
CA GLU A 217 -4.92 9.82 -16.92
C GLU A 217 -6.16 9.12 -16.36
N THR A 218 -7.28 9.85 -16.37
CA THR A 218 -8.63 9.38 -15.99
C THR A 218 -9.13 8.15 -16.74
N ALA A 219 -8.39 7.68 -17.75
CA ALA A 219 -8.80 6.65 -18.69
C ALA A 219 -8.71 5.20 -18.15
N GLN A 220 -8.11 4.95 -16.98
CA GLN A 220 -7.81 3.57 -16.53
C GLN A 220 -8.61 3.07 -15.32
N LEU A 221 -9.68 3.77 -14.91
CA LEU A 221 -10.54 3.31 -13.79
C LEU A 221 -11.56 2.22 -14.18
N GLN A 222 -11.58 1.74 -15.43
CA GLN A 222 -12.35 0.57 -15.82
C GLN A 222 -11.52 -0.70 -15.62
N ASP A 223 -11.45 -1.21 -14.39
CA ASP A 223 -11.33 -2.65 -14.19
C ASP A 223 -11.77 -3.09 -12.79
N SER A 224 -13.07 -3.33 -12.67
CA SER A 224 -13.70 -4.43 -11.95
C SER A 224 -15.15 -4.52 -12.43
N PRO A 225 -15.68 -5.70 -12.81
CA PRO A 225 -17.09 -5.82 -13.20
C PRO A 225 -17.95 -5.33 -12.04
N SER A 226 -18.85 -4.39 -12.35
CA SER A 226 -19.87 -3.86 -11.47
C SER A 226 -20.50 -4.97 -10.63
N GLU A 227 -20.48 -4.80 -9.30
CA GLU A 227 -21.26 -5.59 -8.36
C GLU A 227 -22.73 -5.64 -8.83
N PRO A 228 -23.36 -6.82 -8.93
CA PRO A 228 -24.81 -6.87 -9.01
C PRO A 228 -25.40 -6.41 -7.67
N ALA A 229 -26.44 -5.58 -7.78
CA ALA A 229 -27.22 -5.00 -6.68
C ALA A 229 -27.85 -6.05 -5.75
#